data_AF-A0A8X6R524-F1
#
_entry.id   AF-A0A8X6R524-F1
#
_cell.length_a   1.000
_cell.length_b   1.000
_cell.length_c   1.000
_cell.angle_alpha   90.00
_cell.angle_beta   90.00
_cell.angle_gamma   90.00
#
_symmetry.space_group_name_H-M   'P 1'
#
loop_
_entity.id
_entity.type
_entity.pdbx_description
1 polymer ?
#
loop_
_entity_poly.entity_id
_entity_poly.type
_entity_poly.pdbx_seq_one_letter_code
_entity_poly.pdbx_strand_id
1 'polypeptide(L)'
;MEDSERWRAVGHIEAEQSITDVALFFGVHHSVISRLWKQFQTTQTVIRRPVAGRPRVTTPAEDRYIGIVAKRGIAERPPHV
;
A
#
# COMPACT_ATOMS: atom_id res chain seq x y z
N MET A 1 -11.57 2.58 -9.35
CA MET A 1 -11.37 3.89 -8.72
C MET A 1 -9.90 4.23 -8.72
N GLU A 2 -9.55 5.09 -9.67
CA GLU A 2 -8.21 5.65 -9.87
C GLU A 2 -7.91 6.70 -8.78
N ASP A 3 -6.64 7.01 -8.54
CA ASP A 3 -6.27 7.92 -7.43
C ASP A 3 -6.85 9.34 -7.63
N SER A 4 -7.00 9.77 -8.89
CA SER A 4 -7.66 11.04 -9.26
C SER A 4 -9.14 11.07 -8.84
N GLU A 5 -9.87 9.97 -9.03
CA GLU A 5 -11.28 9.87 -8.66
C GLU A 5 -11.45 9.83 -7.13
N ARG A 6 -10.51 9.20 -6.43
CA ARG A 6 -10.54 9.15 -4.97
C ARG A 6 -10.33 10.52 -4.34
N TRP A 7 -9.41 11.33 -4.86
CA TRP A 7 -9.23 12.71 -4.38
C TRP A 7 -10.47 13.55 -4.60
N ARG A 8 -11.14 13.39 -5.76
CA ARG A 8 -12.42 14.05 -6.01
C ARG A 8 -13.50 13.59 -5.03
N ALA A 9 -13.61 12.28 -4.79
CA ALA A 9 -14.57 11.75 -3.82
C ALA A 9 -14.34 12.26 -2.39
N VAL A 10 -13.09 12.39 -1.96
CA VAL A 10 -12.75 12.98 -0.66
C VAL A 10 -13.14 14.46 -0.60
N GLY A 11 -12.85 15.24 -1.65
CA GLY A 11 -13.27 16.64 -1.72
C GLY A 11 -14.79 16.84 -1.66
N HIS A 12 -15.57 15.91 -2.20
CA HIS A 12 -17.03 15.93 -2.05
C HIS A 12 -17.48 15.68 -0.60
N ILE A 13 -16.83 14.76 0.11
CA ILE A 13 -17.14 14.48 1.53
C ILE A 13 -16.71 15.64 2.43
N GLU A 14 -15.59 16.30 2.13
CA GLU A 14 -15.16 17.51 2.85
C GLU A 14 -16.11 18.70 2.65
N ALA A 15 -16.79 18.76 1.50
CA ALA A 15 -17.88 19.72 1.22
C ALA A 15 -19.23 19.30 1.83
N GLU A 16 -19.21 18.47 2.89
CA GLU A 16 -20.37 17.97 3.64
C GLU A 16 -21.36 17.10 2.83
N GLN A 17 -20.96 16.55 1.67
CA GLN A 17 -21.81 15.60 0.97
C GLN A 17 -21.83 14.24 1.66
N SER A 18 -23.01 13.60 1.65
CA SER A 18 -23.18 12.27 2.21
C SER A 18 -22.38 11.23 1.42
N ILE A 19 -21.79 10.26 2.13
CA ILE A 19 -21.08 9.11 1.56
C ILE A 19 -21.94 8.39 0.51
N THR A 20 -23.26 8.32 0.73
CA THR A 20 -24.19 7.65 -0.18
C THR A 20 -24.35 8.42 -1.50
N ASP A 21 -24.48 9.75 -1.45
CA ASP A 21 -24.60 10.59 -2.65
C ASP A 21 -23.31 10.54 -3.48
N VAL A 22 -22.15 10.60 -2.81
CA VAL A 22 -20.85 10.43 -3.46
C VAL A 22 -20.73 9.04 -4.10
N ALA A 23 -21.18 8.00 -3.42
CA ALA A 23 -21.16 6.64 -3.96
C ALA A 23 -22.03 6.49 -5.21
N LEU A 24 -23.24 7.08 -5.20
CA LEU A 24 -24.13 7.12 -6.36
C LEU A 24 -23.51 7.90 -7.53
N PHE A 25 -22.89 9.04 -7.25
CA PHE A 25 -22.21 9.86 -8.27
C PHE A 25 -21.10 9.10 -8.99
N PHE A 26 -20.31 8.31 -8.26
CA PHE A 26 -19.25 7.48 -8.83
C PHE A 26 -19.74 6.10 -9.31
N GLY A 27 -21.01 5.76 -9.14
CA GLY A 27 -21.56 4.44 -9.49
C GLY A 27 -20.92 3.28 -8.72
N VAL A 28 -20.39 3.53 -7.52
CA VAL A 28 -19.73 2.54 -6.67
C VAL A 28 -20.56 2.23 -5.44
N HIS A 29 -20.27 1.09 -4.81
CA HIS A 29 -20.92 0.76 -3.55
C HIS A 29 -20.44 1.69 -2.42
N HIS A 30 -21.36 2.15 -1.56
CA HIS A 30 -21.08 3.10 -0.47
C HIS A 30 -19.94 2.65 0.47
N SER A 31 -19.72 1.34 0.62
CA SER A 31 -18.63 0.81 1.43
C SER A 31 -17.24 1.19 0.91
N VAL A 32 -17.09 1.40 -0.40
CA VAL A 32 -15.84 1.84 -1.03
C VAL A 32 -15.50 3.26 -0.57
N ILE A 33 -16.48 4.16 -0.63
CA ILE A 33 -16.35 5.56 -0.21
C ILE A 33 -16.14 5.65 1.30
N SER A 34 -16.87 4.87 2.11
CA SER A 34 -16.67 4.82 3.56
C SER A 34 -15.27 4.36 3.95
N ARG A 35 -14.74 3.33 3.27
CA ARG A 35 -13.40 2.81 3.52
C ARG A 35 -12.31 3.81 3.11
N LEU A 36 -12.55 4.53 2.01
CA LEU A 36 -11.70 5.62 1.54
C LEU A 36 -11.64 6.78 2.55
N TRP A 37 -12.80 7.22 3.04
CA TRP A 37 -12.89 8.28 4.04
C TRP A 37 -12.15 7.94 5.34
N LYS A 38 -12.34 6.71 5.85
CA LYS A 38 -11.60 6.22 7.02
C LYS A 38 -10.08 6.22 6.81
N GLN A 39 -9.63 5.82 5.62
CA GLN A 39 -8.20 5.85 5.28
C GLN A 39 -7.67 7.28 5.26
N PHE A 40 -8.41 8.22 4.66
CA PHE A 40 -8.05 9.63 4.62
C PHE A 40 -7.95 10.22 6.02
N GLN A 41 -8.90 9.94 6.92
CA GLN A 41 -8.85 10.37 8.32
C GLN A 41 -7.62 9.82 9.07
N THR A 42 -7.20 8.58 8.76
CA THR A 42 -6.10 7.92 9.47
C THR A 42 -4.73 8.34 8.96
N THR A 43 -4.59 8.58 7.66
CA THR A 43 -3.28 8.77 7.01
C THR A 43 -3.13 10.11 6.30
N GLN A 44 -4.17 10.94 6.25
CA GLN A 44 -4.27 12.17 5.44
C GLN A 44 -3.82 12.00 3.99
N THR A 45 -3.83 10.76 3.49
CA THR A 45 -3.42 10.42 2.15
C THR A 45 -4.43 9.48 1.53
N VAL A 46 -4.82 9.83 0.31
CA VAL A 46 -5.73 9.07 -0.55
C VAL A 46 -4.96 8.09 -1.43
N ILE A 47 -3.64 8.28 -1.49
CA ILE A 47 -2.72 7.48 -2.29
C ILE A 47 -2.60 6.12 -1.63
N ARG A 48 -2.58 5.05 -2.44
CA ARG A 48 -2.14 3.75 -1.94
C ARG A 48 -0.75 3.93 -1.37
N ARG A 49 -0.58 3.73 -0.06
CA ARG A 49 0.76 3.51 0.49
C ARG A 49 1.36 2.35 -0.32
N PRO A 50 2.52 2.52 -0.97
CA PRO A 50 3.27 1.36 -1.40
C PRO A 50 3.46 0.54 -0.13
N VAL A 51 2.88 -0.65 -0.09
CA VAL A 51 3.11 -1.58 1.01
C VAL A 51 4.62 -1.72 1.03
N ALA A 52 5.25 -1.21 2.08
CA ALA A 52 6.66 -1.49 2.31
C ALA A 52 6.74 -3.01 2.26
N GLY A 53 7.37 -3.54 1.21
CA GLY A 53 7.63 -4.96 1.11
C GLY A 53 8.26 -5.39 2.43
N ARG A 54 7.96 -6.63 2.85
CA ARG A 54 8.48 -7.27 4.06
C ARG A 54 9.85 -6.68 4.41
N PRO A 55 10.04 -6.14 5.64
CA PRO A 55 11.33 -5.62 6.06
C PRO A 55 12.41 -6.61 5.63
N ARG A 56 13.37 -6.17 4.81
CA ARG A 56 14.44 -7.05 4.35
C ARG A 56 15.13 -7.60 5.59
N VAL A 57 14.86 -8.87 5.87
CA VAL A 57 15.41 -9.61 7.01
C VAL A 57 16.90 -9.88 6.78
N THR A 58 17.35 -9.87 5.52
CA THR A 58 18.75 -10.05 5.16
C THR A 58 19.49 -8.71 5.19
N THR A 59 20.55 -8.68 6.00
CA THR A 59 21.52 -7.60 6.05
C THR A 59 22.28 -7.51 4.72
N PRO A 60 22.82 -6.33 4.35
CA PRO A 60 23.62 -6.19 3.13
C PRO A 60 24.84 -7.12 3.05
N ALA A 61 25.31 -7.63 4.20
CA ALA A 61 26.38 -8.61 4.27
C ALA A 61 25.91 -10.02 3.89
N GLU A 62 24.72 -10.44 4.35
CA GLU A 62 24.11 -11.73 3.99
C GLU A 62 23.75 -11.77 2.50
N ASP A 63 23.16 -10.70 1.95
CA ASP A 63 22.87 -10.61 0.51
C ASP A 63 24.17 -10.72 -0.32
N ARG A 64 25.26 -10.09 0.14
CA ARG A 64 26.57 -10.18 -0.51
C ARG A 64 27.15 -11.59 -0.42
N TYR A 65 27.01 -12.24 0.73
CA TYR A 65 27.44 -13.62 0.92
C TYR A 65 26.66 -14.57 -0.01
N ILE A 66 25.33 -14.45 -0.07
CA ILE A 66 24.47 -15.23 -0.97
C ILE A 66 24.87 -15.01 -2.44
N GLY A 67 25.11 -13.75 -2.85
CA GLY A 67 25.55 -13.45 -4.22
C GLY A 67 26.93 -14.03 -4.57
N ILE A 68 27.86 -14.08 -3.60
CA ILE A 68 29.19 -14.67 -3.77
C ILE A 68 29.08 -16.20 -3.83
N VAL A 69 28.27 -16.81 -2.96
CA VAL A 69 28.04 -18.26 -2.89
C VAL A 69 27.33 -18.76 -4.14
N ALA A 70 26.30 -18.05 -4.60
CA ALA A 70 25.57 -18.36 -5.84
C ALA A 70 26.47 -18.29 -7.08
N LYS A 71 27.40 -17.33 -7.13
CA LYS A 71 28.39 -17.24 -8.22
C LYS A 71 29.47 -18.32 -8.16
N ARG A 72 29.75 -18.87 -6.97
CA ARG A 72 30.79 -19.89 -6.76
C ARG A 72 30.26 -21.32 -6.80
N GLY A 73 28.95 -21.53 -6.97
CA GLY A 73 28.35 -22.86 -7.10
C GLY A 73 28.38 -23.70 -5.82
N ILE A 74 28.62 -23.11 -4.66
CA ILE A 74 28.73 -23.84 -3.38
C ILE A 74 27.38 -23.74 -2.68
N ALA A 75 26.39 -24.50 -3.15
CA ALA A 75 25.09 -24.61 -2.48
C ALA A 75 25.23 -25.43 -1.19
N GLU A 76 25.90 -24.90 -0.15
CA GLU A 76 25.91 -25.53 1.17
C GLU A 76 25.59 -24.52 2.28
N ARG A 77 24.32 -24.66 2.71
CA ARG A 77 23.68 -24.34 4.01
C ARG A 77 24.30 -23.20 4.85
N PRO A 78 23.56 -22.10 5.11
CA PRO A 78 24.05 -21.04 5.97
C PRO A 78 24.16 -21.52 7.44
N PRO A 79 25.18 -21.09 8.20
CA PRO A 79 25.24 -21.36 9.63
C PRO A 79 24.13 -20.58 10.35
N HIS A 80 23.39 -21.27 11.22
CA HIS A 80 22.42 -20.65 12.11
C HIS A 80 23.14 -19.81 13.16
N VAL A 81 22.96 -18.49 13.13
CA VAL A 81 22.93 -17.62 14.32
C VAL A 81 22.03 -16.43 14.04
#